data_AF-A0A8I1TI22-F1
#
_entry.id   AF-A0A8I1TI22-F1
#
_cell.length_a   1.000
_cell.length_b   1.000
_cell.length_c   1.000
_cell.angle_alpha   90.00
_cell.angle_beta   90.00
_cell.angle_gamma   90.00
#
_symmetry.space_group_name_H-M   'P 1'
#
loop_
_entity.id
_entity.type
_entity.pdbx_description
1 polymer ?
#
loop_
_entity_poly.entity_id
_entity_poly.type
_entity_poly.pdbx_seq_one_letter_code
_entity_poly.pdbx_strand_id
1 'polypeptide(L)' 'MTTLSLKQAREMIDRSIAAADAMNVACSIAITESTGHLLAFACQDTAMPGSAEPTAFP' A
#
# COMPACT_ATOMS: atom_id res chain seq x y z
N MET A 1 19.69 11.80 -1.95
CA MET A 1 18.58 10.90 -1.56
C MET A 1 17.31 11.72 -1.57
N THR A 2 16.40 11.43 -2.50
CA THR A 2 15.09 12.07 -2.56
C THR A 2 14.12 11.29 -1.68
N THR A 3 13.82 11.83 -0.51
CA THR A 3 12.83 11.30 0.43
C THR A 3 11.44 11.46 -0.18
N LEU A 4 10.67 10.38 -0.22
CA LEU A 4 9.32 10.38 -0.78
C LEU A 4 8.39 11.03 0.26
N SER A 5 7.74 12.15 -0.09
CA SER A 5 6.85 12.81 0.87
C SER A 5 5.60 11.97 1.14
N LEU A 6 4.98 12.12 2.31
CA LEU A 6 3.71 11.44 2.64
C LEU A 6 2.60 11.74 1.61
N LYS A 7 2.58 12.96 1.07
CA LYS A 7 1.63 13.34 0.01
C LYS A 7 1.84 12.51 -1.26
N GLN A 8 3.09 12.35 -1.69
CA GLN A 8 3.43 11.55 -2.86
C GLN A 8 3.15 10.06 -2.63
N ALA A 9 3.47 9.55 -1.44
CA ALA A 9 3.14 8.17 -1.07
C ALA A 9 1.62 7.93 -1.12
N ARG A 10 0.81 8.90 -0.68
CA ARG A 10 -0.65 8.82 -0.79
C ARG A 10 -1.14 8.80 -2.23
N GLU A 11 -0.64 9.70 -3.08
CA GLU A 11 -0.96 9.73 -4.51
C GLU A 11 -0.55 8.44 -5.25
N MET A 12 0.47 7.73 -4.76
CA MET A 12 0.87 6.42 -5.28
C MET A 12 -0.10 5.31 -4.85
N ILE A 13 -0.59 5.35 -3.61
CA ILE A 13 -1.63 4.43 -3.15
C ILE A 13 -2.91 4.63 -3.96
N ASP A 14 -3.39 5.86 -4.08
CA ASP A 14 -4.65 6.15 -4.78
C ASP A 14 -4.60 5.68 -6.25
N ARG A 15 -3.46 5.88 -6.92
CA ARG A 15 -3.24 5.36 -8.29
C ARG A 15 -3.19 3.84 -8.37
N SER A 16 -2.54 3.20 -7.38
CA SER A 16 -2.45 1.75 -7.33
C SER A 16 -3.80 1.10 -7.04
N ILE A 17 -4.62 1.72 -6.19
CA ILE A 17 -6.02 1.30 -5.95
C ILE A 17 -6.82 1.42 -7.24
N ALA A 18 -6.77 2.57 -7.92
CA ALA A 18 -7.50 2.75 -9.18
C ALA A 18 -7.09 1.73 -10.27
N ALA A 19 -5.81 1.34 -10.31
CA ALA A 19 -5.33 0.30 -11.22
C ALA A 19 -5.85 -1.10 -10.82
N ALA A 20 -5.85 -1.41 -9.52
CA ALA A 20 -6.38 -2.66 -8.99
C ALA A 20 -7.90 -2.79 -9.23
N ASP A 21 -8.64 -1.72 -9.02
CA ASP A 21 -10.08 -1.62 -9.29
C ASP A 21 -10.38 -1.80 -10.78
N ALA A 22 -9.58 -1.20 -11.68
CA ALA A 22 -9.72 -1.38 -13.12
C ALA A 22 -9.49 -2.84 -13.57
N MET A 23 -8.69 -3.60 -12.81
CA MET A 23 -8.45 -5.02 -13.03
C MET A 23 -9.44 -5.92 -12.27
N ASN A 24 -10.32 -5.33 -11.45
CA ASN A 24 -11.22 -6.04 -10.55
C ASN A 24 -10.47 -7.03 -9.63
N VAL A 25 -9.29 -6.65 -9.15
CA VAL A 25 -8.47 -7.45 -8.24
C VAL A 25 -8.33 -6.69 -6.92
N ALA A 26 -8.67 -7.35 -5.81
CA ALA A 26 -8.46 -6.80 -4.49
C ALA A 26 -7.02 -7.07 -4.02
N CYS A 27 -6.27 -6.01 -3.70
CA CYS A 27 -4.84 -6.07 -3.38
C CYS A 27 -4.48 -5.23 -2.15
N SER A 28 -3.38 -5.62 -1.51
CA SER A 28 -2.67 -4.80 -0.52
C SER A 28 -1.55 -4.01 -1.20
N ILE A 29 -1.41 -2.74 -0.85
CA ILE A 29 -0.43 -1.81 -1.42
C ILE A 29 0.42 -1.25 -0.27
N ALA A 30 1.73 -1.48 -0.34
CA ALA A 30 2.72 -0.94 0.59
C ALA A 30 3.71 -0.04 -0.17
N ILE A 31 3.94 1.17 0.34
CA ILE A 31 4.96 2.09 -0.18
C ILE A 31 6.08 2.17 0.85
N THR A 32 7.31 1.85 0.43
CA THR A 32 8.51 1.88 1.28
C THR A 32 9.52 2.93 0.81
N GLU A 33 10.30 3.46 1.74
CA GLU A 33 11.52 4.21 1.42
C GLU A 33 12.65 3.29 0.99
N SER A 34 13.68 3.87 0.37
CA SER A 34 14.92 3.18 0.01
C SER A 34 15.65 2.55 1.21
N THR A 35 15.32 2.96 2.43
CA THR A 35 15.84 2.39 3.68
C THR A 35 15.11 1.11 4.12
N GLY A 36 14.03 0.73 3.42
CA GLY A 36 13.17 -0.38 3.80
C GLY A 36 12.07 0.00 4.81
N HIS A 37 11.99 1.27 5.21
CA HIS A 37 10.95 1.75 6.12
C HIS A 37 9.61 1.93 5.38
N LEU A 38 8.52 1.50 6.00
CA LEU A 38 7.17 1.67 5.47
C LEU A 38 6.71 3.12 5.62
N LEU A 39 6.28 3.74 4.52
CA LEU A 39 5.72 5.09 4.50
C LEU A 39 4.20 5.10 4.55
N ALA A 40 3.57 4.21 3.78
CA ALA A 40 2.12 4.14 3.68
C ALA A 40 1.68 2.73 3.30
N PHE A 41 0.51 2.33 3.79
CA PHE A 41 -0.08 1.03 3.54
C PHE A 41 -1.59 1.16 3.37
N ALA A 42 -2.14 0.45 2.39
CA ALA A 42 -3.57 0.30 2.17
C ALA A 42 -3.88 -1.16 1.83
N CYS A 43 -4.86 -1.74 2.52
CA CYS A 43 -5.40 -3.07 2.21
C CYS A 43 -6.84 -2.89 1.78
N GLN A 44 -7.21 -3.40 0.61
CA GLN A 44 -8.62 -3.43 0.19
C GLN A 44 -9.38 -4.47 1.03
N ASP A 45 -10.61 -4.17 1.43
CA ASP A 45 -11.41 -4.98 2.37
C ASP A 45 -11.66 -6.42 1.90
N THR A 46 -11.61 -6.64 0.58
CA THR A 46 -11.81 -7.95 -0.05
C THR A 46 -10.50 -8.63 -0.46
N ALA A 47 -9.33 -8.05 -0.11
CA ALA A 47 -8.04 -8.66 -0.37
C ALA A 47 -7.93 -9.99 0.39
N MET A 48 -7.30 -10.99 -0.24
CA MET A 48 -7.22 -12.33 0.37
C MET A 48 -6.53 -12.27 1.75
N PRO A 49 -7.05 -12.99 2.76
CA PRO A 49 -6.39 -13.12 4.06
C PRO A 49 -4.94 -13.60 3.88
N GLY A 50 -3.97 -12.85 4.41
CA GLY A 50 -2.53 -13.08 4.20
C GLY A 50 -1.87 -12.22 3.11
N SER A 51 -2.63 -11.44 2.33
CA SER A 51 -2.08 -10.43 1.40
C SER A 51 -1.43 -9.25 2.15
N ALA A 52 -1.76 -9.10 3.42
CA ALA A 52 -1.04 -8.33 4.40
C ALA A 52 -0.68 -9.29 5.54
N GLU A 53 0.54 -9.21 6.07
CA GLU A 53 0.78 -9.76 7.39
C GLU A 53 -0.17 -9.03 8.34
N PRO A 54 -1.04 -9.73 9.10
CA PRO A 54 -1.85 -9.06 10.09
C PRO A 54 -0.88 -8.41 11.07
N THR A 55 -0.85 -7.07 11.10
CA THR A 55 -0.22 -6.33 12.19
C THR A 55 -1.07 -6.51 13.43
N ALA A 56 -1.14 -7.74 13.94
CA ALA A 56 -1.41 -8.03 15.32
C ALA A 56 -0.16 -7.54 16.08
N PHE A 57 -0.14 -6.25 16.37
CA PHE A 57 0.63 -5.78 17.51
C PHE A 57 0.03 -6.45 18.76
N PRO A 58 0.84 -6.97 19.69
CA PRO A 58 0.35 -7.36 21.01
C PRO A 58 -0.24 -6.16 21.76
#